data_AF-A0A0U1ZKZ1-F1
#
_entry.id   AF-A0A0U1ZKZ1-F1
#
_cell.length_a   1.000
_cell.length_b   1.000
_cell.length_c   1.000
_cell.angle_alpha   90.00
_cell.angle_beta   90.00
_cell.angle_gamma   90.00
#
_symmetry.space_group_name_H-M   'P 1'
#
loop_
_entity.id
_entity.type
_entity.pdbx_description
1 polymer ?
#
loop_
_entity_poly.entity_id
_entity_poly.type
_entity_poly.pdbx_seq_one_letter_code
_entity_poly.pdbx_strand_id
1 'polypeptide(L)'
;MHTAAQIFIIAILCLAFGVLLFLQSLSSINTKKNNVEFPGSQQEIVKRDCDEEMVYSVDDMQCDKICKGPNLFRVKNGACVNSLAIDIEHPLNVCDPKKGVLAYLLGDPQFGTAKSTCLSIDMGIQPDDGRNNIMCLNGTIKIDYTKKFPQLEDCHCRSGDKLIIIPSTSTIRAHGICVAKALSNLYEFNELVYKKF
;
A
#
# COMPACT_ATOMS: atom_id res chain seq x y z
N MET A 1 43.27 65.78 -19.31
CA MET A 1 42.26 64.72 -19.52
C MET A 1 42.74 63.30 -19.16
N HIS A 2 44.02 63.06 -18.82
CA HIS A 2 44.50 61.70 -18.49
C HIS A 2 44.25 61.24 -17.04
N THR A 3 44.12 62.16 -16.09
CA THR A 3 43.97 61.84 -14.67
C THR A 3 42.57 61.33 -14.31
N ALA A 4 41.51 61.82 -14.96
CA ALA A 4 40.14 61.38 -14.72
C ALA A 4 39.90 59.92 -15.18
N ALA A 5 40.53 59.51 -16.29
CA ALA A 5 40.41 58.14 -16.81
C ALA A 5 41.10 57.11 -15.89
N GLN A 6 42.24 57.47 -15.30
CA GLN A 6 42.96 56.60 -14.35
C GLN A 6 42.18 56.39 -13.05
N ILE A 7 41.52 57.42 -12.54
CA ILE A 7 40.69 57.33 -11.33
C ILE A 7 39.49 56.40 -11.57
N PHE A 8 38.87 56.45 -12.76
CA PHE A 8 37.73 55.61 -13.09
C PHE A 8 38.12 54.12 -13.20
N ILE A 9 39.28 53.82 -13.78
CA ILE A 9 39.79 52.44 -13.88
C ILE A 9 40.11 51.86 -12.49
N ILE A 10 40.71 52.66 -11.60
CA ILE A 10 41.01 52.24 -10.23
C ILE A 10 39.72 51.98 -9.44
N ALA A 11 38.69 52.83 -9.61
CA ALA A 11 37.40 52.63 -8.96
C ALA A 11 36.72 51.32 -9.40
N ILE A 12 36.76 50.98 -10.69
CA ILE A 12 36.21 49.71 -11.22
C ILE A 12 36.97 48.51 -10.66
N LEU A 13 38.31 48.57 -10.60
CA LEU A 13 39.14 47.50 -10.04
C LEU A 13 38.85 47.28 -8.54
N CYS A 14 38.72 48.35 -7.76
CA CYS A 14 38.34 48.24 -6.35
C CYS A 14 36.95 47.64 -6.17
N LEU A 15 35.99 48.00 -7.02
CA LEU A 15 34.62 47.47 -6.94
C LEU A 15 34.57 45.99 -7.33
N ALA A 16 35.29 45.59 -8.38
CA ALA A 16 35.41 44.18 -8.77
C ALA A 16 36.08 43.32 -7.68
N PHE A 17 37.13 43.85 -7.03
CA PHE A 17 37.79 43.17 -5.93
C PHE A 17 36.89 43.05 -4.69
N GLY A 18 36.11 44.09 -4.38
CA GLY A 18 35.12 44.06 -3.31
C GLY A 18 34.03 43.00 -3.53
N VAL A 19 33.54 42.86 -4.76
CA VAL A 19 32.53 41.84 -5.12
C VAL A 19 33.12 40.43 -4.99
N LEU A 20 34.36 40.21 -5.39
CA LEU A 20 35.04 38.91 -5.23
C LEU A 20 35.19 38.51 -3.77
N LEU A 21 35.59 39.43 -2.90
CA LEU A 21 35.69 39.17 -1.45
C LEU A 21 34.31 38.88 -0.83
N PHE A 22 33.26 39.58 -1.27
CA PHE A 22 31.90 39.35 -0.80
C PHE A 22 31.37 37.97 -1.22
N LEU A 23 31.65 37.54 -2.46
CA LEU A 23 31.27 36.21 -2.94
C LEU A 23 32.02 35.08 -2.20
N GLN A 24 33.29 35.27 -1.87
CA GLN A 24 34.04 34.32 -1.04
C GLN A 24 33.43 34.20 0.37
N SER A 25 33.04 35.32 0.97
CA SER A 25 32.35 35.32 2.27
C SER A 25 31.02 34.54 2.23
N LEU A 26 30.22 34.71 1.17
CA LEU A 26 28.98 33.93 0.99
C LEU A 26 29.25 32.43 0.79
N SER A 27 30.32 32.05 0.09
CA SER A 27 30.70 30.64 -0.06
C SER A 27 31.18 29.99 1.26
N SER A 28 31.62 30.80 2.22
CA SER A 28 32.05 30.35 3.55
C SER A 28 30.90 30.21 4.55
N ILE A 29 29.66 30.49 4.13
CA ILE A 29 28.47 30.08 4.88
C ILE A 29 28.38 28.55 4.75
N ASN A 30 29.15 27.88 5.60
CA ASN A 30 28.98 26.48 5.95
C ASN A 30 27.52 26.31 6.30
N THR A 31 26.76 25.79 5.35
CA THR A 31 25.50 25.13 5.65
C THR A 31 25.89 24.05 6.65
N LYS A 32 25.61 24.28 7.93
CA LYS A 32 25.47 23.21 8.90
C LYS A 32 24.35 22.34 8.33
N LYS A 33 24.72 21.37 7.48
CA LYS A 33 23.90 20.20 7.25
C LYS A 33 23.72 19.63 8.65
N ASN A 34 22.52 19.79 9.19
CA ASN A 34 22.13 19.00 10.34
C ASN A 34 22.17 17.56 9.84
N ASN A 35 23.32 16.91 9.98
CA ASN A 35 23.45 15.49 9.85
C ASN A 35 22.65 14.93 11.02
N VAL A 36 21.39 14.62 10.77
CA VAL A 36 20.61 13.82 11.68
C VAL A 36 21.28 12.46 11.65
N GLU A 37 22.08 12.17 12.67
CA GLU A 37 22.68 10.85 12.84
C GLU A 37 21.56 9.87 13.15
N PHE A 38 21.16 9.13 12.11
CA PHE A 38 20.39 7.93 12.31
C PHE A 38 21.28 6.91 13.03
N PRO A 39 20.75 6.19 14.03
CA PRO A 39 21.50 5.13 14.69
C PRO A 39 22.06 4.16 13.63
N GLY A 40 23.40 4.09 13.50
CA GLY A 40 24.10 3.29 12.50
C GLY A 40 25.16 4.03 11.67
N SER A 41 25.19 5.37 11.66
CA SER A 41 26.14 6.14 10.82
C SER A 41 27.59 6.16 11.34
N GLN A 42 27.83 5.80 12.60
CA GLN A 42 29.17 5.79 13.23
C GLN A 42 29.58 4.44 13.85
N GLN A 43 29.09 3.31 13.34
CA GLN A 43 29.61 2.00 13.78
C GLN A 43 30.72 1.52 12.86
N GLU A 44 31.93 2.07 13.04
CA GLU A 44 33.14 1.42 12.55
C GLU A 44 33.42 0.17 13.42
N ILE A 45 33.23 -1.02 12.82
CA ILE A 45 34.21 -2.14 12.72
C ILE A 45 33.54 -3.52 12.66
N VAL A 46 32.29 -3.71 13.11
CA VAL A 46 31.64 -5.02 13.02
C VAL A 46 30.46 -4.97 12.05
N LYS A 47 30.70 -5.47 10.83
CA LYS A 47 29.61 -5.80 9.90
C LYS A 47 28.62 -6.73 10.60
N ARG A 48 27.35 -6.37 10.58
CA ARG A 48 26.26 -7.10 11.23
C ARG A 48 25.78 -8.24 10.35
N ASP A 49 25.27 -9.27 11.01
CA ASP A 49 24.63 -10.37 10.32
C ASP A 49 23.20 -9.98 9.96
N CYS A 50 23.01 -9.45 8.76
CA CYS A 50 21.69 -8.98 8.32
C CYS A 50 20.74 -10.12 7.93
N ASP A 51 21.20 -11.37 7.99
CA ASP A 51 20.33 -12.55 7.92
C ASP A 51 19.70 -12.88 9.30
N GLU A 52 20.33 -12.46 10.40
CA GLU A 52 19.86 -12.72 11.78
C GLU A 52 19.34 -11.45 12.49
N GLU A 53 19.86 -10.28 12.16
CA GLU A 53 19.50 -8.99 12.74
C GLU A 53 18.85 -8.06 11.71
N MET A 54 17.73 -7.43 12.08
CA MET A 54 17.13 -6.41 11.22
C MET A 54 17.94 -5.11 11.25
N VAL A 55 18.33 -4.65 10.07
CA VAL A 55 19.03 -3.38 9.87
C VAL A 55 18.17 -2.46 9.01
N TYR A 56 17.81 -1.29 9.54
CA TYR A 56 17.12 -0.25 8.79
C TYR A 56 18.08 0.54 7.92
N SER A 57 17.62 0.92 6.73
CA SER A 57 18.44 1.58 5.73
C SER A 57 17.58 2.35 4.72
N VAL A 58 18.12 3.48 4.24
CA VAL A 58 17.47 4.35 3.25
C VAL A 58 17.92 4.03 1.83
N ASP A 59 19.15 3.52 1.67
CA ASP A 59 19.76 3.24 0.37
C ASP A 59 20.57 1.94 0.39
N ASP A 60 20.69 1.27 -0.76
CA ASP A 60 21.42 -0.01 -0.86
C ASP A 60 22.88 0.09 -0.38
N MET A 61 23.49 1.27 -0.52
CA MET A 61 24.88 1.49 -0.14
C MET A 61 25.07 1.43 1.38
N GLN A 62 24.06 1.83 2.16
CA GLN A 62 24.05 1.67 3.61
C GLN A 62 23.94 0.19 4.00
N CYS A 63 23.17 -0.62 3.29
CA CYS A 63 23.13 -2.07 3.52
C CYS A 63 24.49 -2.72 3.25
N ASP A 64 25.17 -2.36 2.16
CA ASP A 64 26.52 -2.88 1.86
C ASP A 64 27.56 -2.48 2.92
N LYS A 65 27.39 -1.31 3.54
CA LYS A 65 28.24 -0.81 4.62
C LYS A 65 28.00 -1.53 5.94
N ILE A 66 26.74 -1.81 6.28
CA ILE A 66 26.36 -2.36 7.59
C ILE A 66 26.38 -3.89 7.59
N CYS A 67 25.95 -4.55 6.52
CA CYS A 67 25.77 -5.99 6.45
C CYS A 67 27.06 -6.75 6.09
N LYS A 68 27.18 -7.98 6.60
CA LYS A 68 28.21 -8.95 6.17
C LYS A 68 27.90 -9.42 4.74
N GLY A 69 28.90 -9.39 3.86
CA GLY A 69 28.74 -9.82 2.46
C GLY A 69 28.43 -8.66 1.49
N PRO A 70 29.26 -8.44 0.45
CA PRO A 70 29.03 -7.38 -0.52
C PRO A 70 27.90 -7.73 -1.50
N ASN A 71 27.03 -6.77 -1.82
CA ASN A 71 25.97 -6.88 -2.83
C ASN A 71 24.90 -7.95 -2.58
N LEU A 72 24.91 -8.62 -1.42
CA LEU A 72 23.89 -9.61 -1.07
C LEU A 72 22.63 -8.96 -0.51
N PHE A 73 22.75 -7.79 0.11
CA PHE A 73 21.64 -7.10 0.77
C PHE A 73 21.19 -5.89 -0.03
N ARG A 74 19.88 -5.74 -0.20
CA ARG A 74 19.25 -4.60 -0.87
C ARG A 74 18.22 -3.97 0.07
N VAL A 75 17.98 -2.67 -0.08
CA VAL A 75 16.91 -2.01 0.67
C VAL A 75 15.57 -2.43 0.09
N LYS A 76 14.72 -3.01 0.95
CA LYS A 76 13.30 -3.20 0.69
C LYS A 76 12.53 -2.68 1.88
N ASN A 77 11.53 -1.83 1.63
CA ASN A 77 10.66 -1.27 2.66
C ASN A 77 11.42 -0.60 3.84
N GLY A 78 12.59 -0.02 3.56
CA GLY A 78 13.41 0.66 4.57
C GLY A 78 14.28 -0.27 5.43
N ALA A 79 14.39 -1.56 5.10
CA ALA A 79 15.27 -2.51 5.77
C ALA A 79 16.18 -3.24 4.77
N CYS A 80 17.35 -3.66 5.24
CA CYS A 80 18.29 -4.48 4.49
C CYS A 80 17.82 -5.92 4.47
N VAL A 81 17.53 -6.45 3.29
CA VAL A 81 17.09 -7.83 3.09
C VAL A 81 18.00 -8.54 2.11
N ASN A 82 18.23 -9.83 2.36
CA ASN A 82 19.04 -10.67 1.50
C ASN A 82 18.34 -10.89 0.16
N SER A 83 18.89 -10.33 -0.91
CA SER A 83 18.35 -10.35 -2.27
C SER A 83 18.17 -11.75 -2.86
N LEU A 84 18.89 -12.75 -2.35
CA LEU A 84 18.75 -14.16 -2.76
C LEU A 84 17.59 -14.87 -2.06
N ALA A 85 17.14 -14.37 -0.91
CA ALA A 85 16.00 -14.91 -0.16
C ALA A 85 14.65 -14.29 -0.58
N ILE A 86 14.67 -13.32 -1.50
CA ILE A 86 13.47 -12.65 -2.01
C ILE A 86 12.87 -13.48 -3.14
N ASP A 87 12.42 -14.68 -2.83
CA ASP A 87 11.31 -15.28 -3.59
C ASP A 87 10.05 -14.58 -3.11
N ILE A 88 9.79 -13.42 -3.71
CA ILE A 88 8.45 -12.85 -3.70
C ILE A 88 7.63 -13.74 -4.62
N GLU A 89 7.24 -14.92 -4.13
CA GLU A 89 6.02 -15.59 -4.55
C GLU A 89 4.86 -14.66 -4.18
N HIS A 90 4.66 -13.60 -4.95
CA HIS A 90 3.35 -12.97 -5.01
C HIS A 90 2.52 -13.86 -5.92
N PRO A 91 1.56 -14.62 -5.40
CA PRO A 91 0.61 -15.29 -6.28
C PRO A 91 -0.19 -14.18 -6.96
N LEU A 92 0.22 -13.87 -8.19
CA LEU A 92 -0.12 -12.69 -8.98
C LEU A 92 -1.59 -12.58 -9.38
N ASN A 93 -2.50 -13.39 -8.81
CA ASN A 93 -3.88 -13.52 -9.28
C ASN A 93 -4.91 -13.97 -8.22
N VAL A 94 -4.65 -13.88 -6.90
CA VAL A 94 -5.64 -14.34 -5.90
C VAL A 94 -6.73 -13.31 -5.61
N CYS A 95 -6.41 -12.02 -5.56
CA CYS A 95 -7.38 -10.99 -5.22
C CYS A 95 -8.02 -10.40 -6.50
N ASP A 96 -9.31 -10.65 -6.73
CA ASP A 96 -10.07 -10.10 -7.86
C ASP A 96 -10.99 -8.95 -7.39
N PRO A 97 -10.68 -7.69 -7.76
CA PRO A 97 -11.51 -6.53 -7.41
C PRO A 97 -12.94 -6.61 -7.96
N LYS A 98 -13.16 -7.31 -9.09
CA LYS A 98 -14.52 -7.50 -9.64
C LYS A 98 -15.38 -8.36 -8.73
N LYS A 99 -14.76 -9.28 -8.00
CA LYS A 99 -15.42 -10.09 -6.97
C LYS A 99 -15.52 -9.36 -5.63
N GLY A 100 -14.94 -8.15 -5.49
CA GLY A 100 -14.98 -7.40 -4.24
C GLY A 100 -13.87 -7.78 -3.27
N VAL A 101 -12.75 -8.31 -3.77
CA VAL A 101 -11.59 -8.69 -2.97
C VAL A 101 -10.37 -7.88 -3.41
N LEU A 102 -9.76 -7.14 -2.49
CA LEU A 102 -8.61 -6.28 -2.74
C LEU A 102 -7.35 -6.81 -2.07
N ALA A 103 -6.20 -6.56 -2.70
CA ALA A 103 -4.90 -6.87 -2.12
C ALA A 103 -4.48 -5.77 -1.13
N TYR A 104 -4.13 -6.18 0.09
CA TYR A 104 -3.58 -5.34 1.13
C TYR A 104 -2.17 -5.83 1.47
N LEU A 105 -1.23 -4.89 1.53
CA LEU A 105 0.12 -5.16 2.01
C LEU A 105 0.15 -4.94 3.53
N LEU A 106 0.28 -6.03 4.28
CA LEU A 106 0.50 -6.00 5.72
C LEU A 106 2.00 -6.06 5.97
N GLY A 107 2.56 -4.94 6.44
CA GLY A 107 3.94 -4.89 6.91
C GLY A 107 4.05 -5.47 8.31
N ASP A 108 4.98 -6.40 8.51
CA ASP A 108 5.44 -6.80 9.83
C ASP A 108 6.74 -6.05 10.15
N PRO A 109 6.69 -5.02 10.99
CA PRO A 109 7.87 -4.21 11.32
C PRO A 109 8.88 -4.97 12.19
N GLN A 110 8.50 -6.07 12.83
CA GLN A 110 9.41 -6.88 13.66
C GLN A 110 10.30 -7.78 12.81
N PHE A 111 9.85 -8.18 11.62
CA PHE A 111 10.61 -9.01 10.69
C PHE A 111 10.98 -8.29 9.38
N GLY A 112 10.53 -7.05 9.17
CA GLY A 112 10.86 -6.27 7.97
C GLY A 112 10.21 -6.86 6.72
N THR A 113 9.27 -7.78 6.91
CA THR A 113 8.58 -8.49 5.85
C THR A 113 7.27 -7.79 5.52
N ALA A 114 6.87 -7.82 4.25
CA ALA A 114 5.54 -7.43 3.84
C ALA A 114 4.81 -8.64 3.28
N LYS A 115 3.63 -8.94 3.81
CA LYS A 115 2.76 -9.99 3.32
C LYS A 115 1.57 -9.37 2.57
N SER A 116 1.34 -9.81 1.35
CA SER A 116 0.11 -9.49 0.63
C SER A 116 -1.01 -10.41 1.14
N THR A 117 -2.12 -9.82 1.60
CA THR A 117 -3.34 -10.54 1.96
C THR A 117 -4.51 -10.02 1.13
N CYS A 118 -5.43 -10.90 0.76
CA CYS A 118 -6.67 -10.51 0.12
C CYS A 118 -7.72 -10.21 1.20
N LEU A 119 -8.36 -9.04 1.15
CA LEU A 119 -9.47 -8.69 2.03
C LEU A 119 -10.68 -8.28 1.21
N SER A 120 -11.86 -8.71 1.67
CA SER A 120 -13.14 -8.34 1.11
C SER A 120 -13.52 -6.91 1.48
N ILE A 121 -14.08 -6.19 0.50
CA ILE A 121 -14.69 -4.87 0.74
C ILE A 121 -16.12 -4.96 1.27
N ASP A 122 -16.69 -6.16 1.27
CA ASP A 122 -18.08 -6.44 1.63
C ASP A 122 -18.13 -7.65 2.56
N MET A 123 -17.62 -7.44 3.76
CA MET A 123 -17.47 -8.47 4.79
C MET A 123 -18.81 -9.16 5.05
N GLY A 124 -18.75 -10.48 5.17
CA GLY A 124 -19.94 -11.32 5.36
C GLY A 124 -20.67 -11.69 4.07
N ILE A 125 -20.61 -10.88 3.01
CA ILE A 125 -21.24 -11.17 1.71
C ILE A 125 -20.24 -11.75 0.72
N GLN A 126 -19.08 -11.12 0.61
CA GLN A 126 -17.96 -11.62 -0.17
C GLN A 126 -16.90 -12.21 0.79
N PRO A 127 -16.55 -13.50 0.68
CA PRO A 127 -15.45 -14.08 1.43
C PRO A 127 -14.07 -13.57 0.98
N ASP A 128 -13.13 -13.42 1.92
CA ASP A 128 -11.74 -12.99 1.69
C ASP A 128 -10.95 -14.01 0.85
N ASP A 129 -11.30 -15.29 0.97
CA ASP A 129 -10.65 -16.42 0.29
C ASP A 129 -11.03 -16.57 -1.20
N GLY A 130 -11.76 -15.60 -1.75
CA GLY A 130 -12.13 -15.57 -3.16
C GLY A 130 -13.24 -16.55 -3.55
N ARG A 131 -13.88 -17.22 -2.57
CA ARG A 131 -15.10 -18.00 -2.81
C ARG A 131 -16.22 -17.13 -3.38
N ASN A 132 -17.24 -17.80 -3.92
CA ASN A 132 -18.41 -17.12 -4.46
C ASN A 132 -19.13 -16.33 -3.36
N ASN A 133 -19.53 -15.14 -3.75
CA ASN A 133 -20.37 -14.24 -2.98
C ASN A 133 -21.70 -14.89 -2.57
N ILE A 134 -22.16 -14.62 -1.36
CA ILE A 134 -23.39 -15.20 -0.80
C ILE A 134 -24.63 -14.31 -0.96
N MET A 135 -24.55 -13.20 -1.70
CA MET A 135 -25.69 -12.28 -1.87
C MET A 135 -26.94 -12.97 -2.45
N CYS A 136 -26.76 -14.04 -3.22
CA CYS A 136 -27.82 -14.76 -3.92
C CYS A 136 -27.59 -16.28 -3.86
N LEU A 137 -27.89 -16.89 -2.72
CA LEU A 137 -27.76 -18.34 -2.52
C LEU A 137 -28.82 -19.10 -3.33
N ASN A 138 -28.41 -20.20 -3.96
CA ASN A 138 -29.24 -21.03 -4.85
C ASN A 138 -29.83 -20.29 -6.08
N GLY A 139 -29.41 -19.06 -6.32
CA GLY A 139 -29.77 -18.27 -7.50
C GLY A 139 -28.55 -17.93 -8.35
N THR A 140 -28.74 -16.97 -9.23
CA THR A 140 -27.67 -16.40 -10.05
C THR A 140 -27.64 -14.89 -9.90
N ILE A 141 -26.45 -14.33 -9.76
CA ILE A 141 -26.23 -12.88 -9.68
C ILE A 141 -24.94 -12.57 -10.44
N LYS A 142 -24.97 -11.49 -11.24
CA LYS A 142 -23.77 -11.01 -11.92
C LYS A 142 -23.06 -10.00 -11.02
N ILE A 143 -21.86 -10.34 -10.59
CA ILE A 143 -21.08 -9.55 -9.63
C ILE A 143 -19.98 -8.80 -10.35
N ASP A 144 -19.95 -7.50 -10.11
CA ASP A 144 -18.91 -6.60 -10.59
C ASP A 144 -18.80 -5.41 -9.62
N TYR A 145 -18.08 -5.63 -8.52
CA TYR A 145 -17.88 -4.63 -7.46
C TYR A 145 -17.16 -3.37 -7.96
N THR A 146 -16.48 -3.43 -9.12
CA THR A 146 -15.88 -2.23 -9.73
C THR A 146 -16.92 -1.27 -10.30
N LYS A 147 -18.15 -1.74 -10.55
CA LYS A 147 -19.26 -0.93 -11.06
C LYS A 147 -20.28 -0.60 -9.99
N LYS A 148 -20.73 -1.61 -9.25
CA LYS A 148 -21.71 -1.46 -8.17
C LYS A 148 -21.62 -2.60 -7.17
N PHE A 149 -21.99 -2.31 -5.93
CA PHE A 149 -22.24 -3.35 -4.94
C PHE A 149 -23.44 -4.20 -5.38
N PRO A 150 -23.36 -5.54 -5.23
CA PRO A 150 -24.47 -6.41 -5.55
C PRO A 150 -25.67 -6.10 -4.65
N GLN A 151 -26.85 -6.04 -5.25
CA GLN A 151 -28.12 -5.80 -4.57
C GLN A 151 -29.03 -7.03 -4.67
N LEU A 152 -30.00 -7.16 -3.76
CA LEU A 152 -30.98 -8.26 -3.78
C LEU A 152 -31.78 -8.27 -5.08
N GLU A 153 -32.02 -7.08 -5.65
CA GLU A 153 -32.70 -6.86 -6.91
C GLU A 153 -32.02 -7.54 -8.11
N ASP A 154 -30.70 -7.74 -8.02
CA ASP A 154 -29.90 -8.36 -9.08
C ASP A 154 -29.88 -9.89 -8.98
N CYS A 155 -30.47 -10.46 -7.93
CA CYS A 155 -30.56 -11.91 -7.71
C CYS A 155 -31.69 -12.52 -8.54
N HIS A 156 -31.35 -13.51 -9.36
CA HIS A 156 -32.27 -14.21 -10.23
C HIS A 156 -32.41 -15.66 -9.75
N CYS A 157 -33.62 -16.03 -9.31
CA CYS A 157 -33.97 -17.39 -8.94
C CYS A 157 -34.43 -18.21 -10.15
N ARG A 158 -34.44 -19.54 -10.02
CA ARG A 158 -34.97 -20.44 -11.05
C ARG A 158 -36.48 -20.26 -11.20
N SER A 159 -37.02 -20.70 -12.33
CA SER A 159 -38.47 -20.61 -12.59
C SER A 159 -39.26 -21.36 -11.50
N GLY A 160 -40.20 -20.66 -10.88
CA GLY A 160 -41.02 -21.19 -9.79
C GLY A 160 -40.47 -20.93 -8.39
N ASP A 161 -39.18 -20.63 -8.24
CA ASP A 161 -38.59 -20.30 -6.95
C ASP A 161 -38.92 -18.87 -6.53
N LYS A 162 -38.83 -18.61 -5.22
CA LYS A 162 -39.02 -17.30 -4.62
C LYS A 162 -37.74 -16.84 -3.94
N LEU A 163 -37.42 -15.56 -4.10
CA LEU A 163 -36.33 -14.92 -3.40
C LEU A 163 -36.78 -14.58 -1.97
N ILE A 164 -36.10 -15.16 -1.00
CA ILE A 164 -36.29 -14.91 0.42
C ILE A 164 -35.13 -14.07 0.94
N ILE A 165 -35.44 -13.10 1.78
CA ILE A 165 -34.47 -12.23 2.44
C ILE A 165 -34.04 -12.89 3.75
N ILE A 166 -32.74 -13.04 3.93
CA ILE A 166 -32.13 -13.24 5.23
C ILE A 166 -31.75 -11.87 5.78
N PRO A 167 -32.30 -11.46 6.94
CA PRO A 167 -32.06 -10.13 7.49
C PRO A 167 -30.58 -9.93 7.86
N SER A 168 -30.15 -8.67 7.89
CA SER A 168 -28.78 -8.32 8.26
C SER A 168 -28.49 -8.65 9.73
N THR A 169 -27.26 -9.08 9.99
CA THR A 169 -26.69 -9.23 11.34
C THR A 169 -25.66 -8.14 11.60
N SER A 170 -24.96 -8.18 12.75
CA SER A 170 -23.90 -7.22 13.08
C SER A 170 -22.71 -7.26 12.11
N THR A 171 -22.50 -8.39 11.43
CA THR A 171 -21.31 -8.62 10.58
C THR A 171 -21.66 -8.97 9.14
N ILE A 172 -22.91 -9.27 8.82
CA ILE A 172 -23.35 -9.71 7.49
C ILE A 172 -24.55 -8.88 7.05
N ARG A 173 -24.48 -8.26 5.87
CA ARG A 173 -25.62 -7.52 5.28
C ARG A 173 -26.76 -8.47 4.89
N ALA A 174 -27.95 -7.90 4.68
CA ALA A 174 -29.08 -8.68 4.21
C ALA A 174 -28.76 -9.31 2.84
N HIS A 175 -29.08 -10.59 2.69
CA HIS A 175 -28.80 -11.35 1.47
C HIS A 175 -29.96 -12.28 1.13
N GLY A 176 -29.95 -12.80 -0.11
CA GLY A 176 -31.05 -13.53 -0.68
C GLY A 176 -30.78 -15.03 -0.74
N ILE A 177 -31.82 -15.83 -0.50
CA ILE A 177 -31.84 -17.26 -0.80
C ILE A 177 -33.03 -17.59 -1.69
N CYS A 178 -32.76 -18.28 -2.80
CA CYS A 178 -33.81 -18.82 -3.65
C CYS A 178 -34.34 -20.12 -3.05
N VAL A 179 -35.64 -20.16 -2.78
CA VAL A 179 -36.33 -21.33 -2.22
C VAL A 179 -37.44 -21.80 -3.14
N ALA A 180 -37.69 -23.11 -3.13
CA ALA A 180 -38.80 -23.70 -3.87
C ALA A 180 -40.15 -23.12 -3.41
N LYS A 181 -41.08 -22.94 -4.36
CA LYS A 181 -42.45 -22.45 -4.09
C LYS A 181 -43.16 -23.22 -2.97
N ALA A 182 -42.91 -24.52 -2.85
CA ALA A 182 -43.51 -25.34 -1.81
C ALA A 182 -43.20 -24.84 -0.38
N LEU A 183 -42.05 -24.18 -0.20
CA LEU A 183 -41.59 -23.64 1.08
C LEU A 183 -41.90 -22.14 1.23
N SER A 184 -42.38 -21.45 0.19
CA SER A 184 -42.53 -19.99 0.23
C SER A 184 -43.54 -19.51 1.26
N ASN A 185 -44.60 -20.30 1.52
CA ASN A 185 -45.65 -19.93 2.47
C ASN A 185 -45.11 -19.72 3.90
N LEU A 186 -44.11 -20.51 4.31
CA LEU A 186 -43.47 -20.37 5.62
C LEU A 186 -42.75 -19.02 5.73
N TYR A 187 -42.05 -18.62 4.68
CA TYR A 187 -41.33 -17.35 4.65
C TYR A 187 -42.24 -16.15 4.45
N GLU A 188 -43.34 -16.31 3.74
CA GLU A 188 -44.36 -15.29 3.55
C GLU A 188 -45.05 -14.94 4.86
N PHE A 189 -45.36 -15.93 5.70
CA PHE A 189 -45.89 -15.72 7.04
C PHE A 189 -44.96 -14.86 7.93
N ASN A 190 -43.64 -14.97 7.71
CA ASN A 190 -42.64 -14.19 8.43
C ASN A 190 -42.23 -12.90 7.70
N GLU A 191 -42.94 -12.52 6.63
CA GLU A 191 -42.64 -11.35 5.80
C GLU A 191 -41.23 -11.32 5.19
N LEU A 192 -40.60 -12.49 5.02
CA LEU A 192 -39.24 -12.61 4.50
C LEU A 192 -39.18 -12.72 2.98
N VAL A 193 -40.32 -12.79 2.29
CA VAL A 193 -40.35 -12.83 0.81
C VAL A 193 -39.93 -11.47 0.26
N TYR A 194 -38.93 -11.45 -0.61
CA TYR A 194 -38.46 -10.22 -1.24
C TYR A 194 -39.57 -9.60 -2.11
N LYS A 195 -39.95 -8.37 -1.77
CA LYS A 195 -40.90 -7.55 -2.51
C LYS A 195 -40.11 -6.41 -3.16
N LYS A 196 -40.13 -6.34 -4.48
CA LYS A 196 -39.52 -5.22 -5.20
C LYS A 196 -40.40 -3.98 -4.97
N PHE A 197 -39.83 -2.96 -4.35
CA PHE A 197 -40.49 -1.68 -4.12
C PHE A 197 -40.34 -0.76 -5.35
#